data_AF-A0A1V4QWC1-F1
#
_entry.id   AF-A0A1V4QWC1-F1
#
_cell.length_a   1.000
_cell.length_b   1.000
_cell.length_c   1.000
_cell.angle_alpha   90.00
_cell.angle_beta   90.00
_cell.angle_gamma   90.00
#
_symmetry.space_group_name_H-M   'P 1'
#
loop_
_entity.id
_entity.type
_entity.pdbx_description
1 polymer ?
#
loop_
_entity_poly.entity_id
_entity_poly.type
_entity_poly.pdbx_seq_one_letter_code
_entity_poly.pdbx_strand_id
1 'polypeptide(L)'
;MLLIVFAGIPFIGWAKPVPINPAYFRDYRRGVILTALAGPMANLSLMIVGMFVVLLLFQSGAPPHSMWAGFFGLFILINYVLMLFNLIPIPPL
;
A
#
# COMPACT_ATOMS: atom_id res chain seq x y z
N MET A 1 14.08 7.80 -19.08
CA MET A 1 13.66 7.40 -17.72
C MET A 1 13.84 8.51 -16.68
N LEU A 2 14.93 9.30 -16.69
CA LEU A 2 15.08 10.42 -15.73
C LEU A 2 14.16 11.64 -15.99
N LEU A 3 13.76 11.89 -17.25
CA LEU A 3 13.02 13.10 -17.64
C LEU A 3 11.53 13.14 -17.19
N ILE A 4 10.93 12.00 -16.82
CA ILE A 4 9.49 11.90 -16.54
C ILE A 4 9.17 12.20 -15.07
N VAL A 5 10.15 12.06 -14.17
CA VAL A 5 10.00 12.36 -12.74
C VAL A 5 9.72 13.85 -12.48
N PHE A 6 10.12 14.73 -13.40
CA PHE A 6 9.89 16.18 -13.30
C PHE A 6 8.52 16.66 -13.77
N ALA A 7 7.71 15.80 -14.41
CA ALA A 7 6.43 16.22 -15.00
C ALA A 7 5.24 16.22 -14.02
N GLY A 8 5.42 15.83 -12.75
CA GLY A 8 4.35 15.82 -11.75
C GLY A 8 3.21 14.84 -12.04
N ILE A 9 3.33 14.02 -13.09
CA ILE A 9 2.38 12.96 -13.42
C ILE A 9 2.74 11.76 -12.54
N PRO A 10 1.88 11.31 -11.61
CA PRO A 10 2.09 10.04 -10.96
C PRO A 10 2.08 8.99 -12.06
N PHE A 11 3.23 8.39 -12.31
CA PHE A 11 3.37 7.32 -13.27
C PHE A 11 2.51 6.18 -12.72
N ILE A 12 1.29 6.04 -13.22
CA ILE A 12 0.48 4.84 -13.02
C ILE A 12 1.22 3.79 -13.84
N GLY A 13 2.23 3.19 -13.21
CA GLY A 13 3.00 2.10 -13.75
C GLY A 13 2.03 1.00 -14.07
N TRP A 14 1.82 0.78 -15.36
CA TRP A 14 1.13 -0.38 -15.89
C TRP A 14 1.97 -1.60 -15.50
N ALA A 15 1.79 -2.09 -14.27
CA ALA A 15 2.53 -3.20 -13.72
C ALA A 15 1.80 -4.47 -14.09
N LYS A 16 2.43 -5.28 -14.95
CA LYS A 16 1.93 -6.60 -15.34
C LYS A 16 1.43 -7.34 -14.09
N PRO A 17 0.17 -7.83 -14.06
CA PRO A 17 -0.39 -8.47 -12.88
C PRO A 17 0.51 -9.62 -12.43
N VAL A 18 0.69 -9.74 -11.12
CA VAL A 18 1.58 -10.74 -10.52
C VAL A 18 1.15 -12.13 -11.00
N PRO A 19 2.04 -12.91 -11.64
CA PRO A 19 1.66 -14.20 -12.19
C PRO A 19 1.27 -15.18 -11.08
N ILE A 20 0.03 -15.63 -11.09
CA ILE A 20 -0.46 -16.74 -10.24
C ILE A 20 -0.47 -18.03 -11.07
N ASN A 21 -0.07 -19.16 -10.47
CA ASN A 21 -0.23 -20.47 -11.08
C ASN A 21 -1.43 -21.20 -10.44
N PRO A 22 -2.56 -21.33 -11.16
CA PRO A 22 -3.78 -21.98 -10.67
C PRO A 22 -3.59 -23.41 -10.15
N ALA A 23 -2.59 -24.14 -10.66
CA ALA A 23 -2.35 -25.53 -10.30
C ALA A 23 -1.94 -25.72 -8.83
N TYR A 24 -1.47 -24.65 -8.16
CA TYR A 24 -1.15 -24.70 -6.73
C TYR A 24 -2.35 -24.42 -5.82
N PHE A 25 -3.48 -23.96 -6.36
CA PHE A 25 -4.67 -23.70 -5.55
C PHE A 25 -5.50 -24.97 -5.37
N ARG A 26 -5.74 -25.34 -4.10
CA ARG A 26 -6.70 -26.41 -3.75
C ARG A 26 -8.12 -26.06 -4.21
N ASP A 27 -8.47 -24.78 -4.22
CA ASP A 27 -9.70 -24.21 -4.79
C ASP A 27 -9.34 -22.94 -5.56
N TYR A 28 -9.55 -22.94 -6.87
CA TYR A 28 -9.20 -21.84 -7.76
C TYR A 28 -9.86 -20.52 -7.34
N ARG A 29 -11.15 -20.53 -7.01
CA ARG A 29 -11.91 -19.31 -6.68
C ARG A 29 -11.39 -18.70 -5.39
N ARG A 30 -11.17 -19.54 -4.37
CA ARG A 30 -10.61 -19.09 -3.09
C ARG A 30 -9.17 -18.60 -3.26
N GLY A 31 -8.36 -19.31 -4.04
CA GLY A 31 -6.98 -18.93 -4.34
C GLY A 31 -6.90 -17.53 -4.93
N VAL A 32 -7.69 -17.27 -5.98
CA VAL A 32 -7.75 -15.96 -6.64
C VAL A 32 -8.19 -14.86 -5.67
N ILE A 33 -9.27 -15.06 -4.91
CA ILE A 33 -9.77 -14.07 -3.94
C ILE A 33 -8.72 -13.77 -2.86
N LEU A 34 -8.10 -14.80 -2.28
CA LEU A 34 -7.08 -14.62 -1.24
C LEU A 34 -5.85 -13.90 -1.78
N THR A 35 -5.40 -14.21 -3.00
CA THR A 35 -4.27 -13.50 -3.62
C THR A 35 -4.60 -12.05 -3.93
N ALA A 36 -5.83 -11.75 -4.37
CA ALA A 36 -6.27 -10.38 -4.62
C ALA A 36 -6.35 -9.57 -3.32
N LEU A 37 -6.81 -10.19 -2.22
CA LEU A 37 -6.91 -9.55 -0.90
C LEU A 37 -5.56 -9.41 -0.19
N ALA A 38 -4.53 -10.17 -0.57
CA ALA A 38 -3.22 -10.11 0.06
C ALA A 38 -2.60 -8.71 0.01
N GLY A 39 -2.73 -8.01 -1.13
CA GLY A 39 -2.26 -6.63 -1.28
C GLY A 39 -2.95 -5.63 -0.35
N PRO A 40 -4.28 -5.49 -0.40
CA PRO A 40 -5.04 -4.65 0.54
C PRO A 40 -4.75 -4.96 2.01
N MET A 41 -4.69 -6.23 2.39
CA MET A 41 -4.43 -6.63 3.78
C MET A 41 -3.01 -6.27 4.25
N ALA A 42 -2.00 -6.41 3.37
CA ALA A 42 -0.65 -5.98 3.69
C ALA A 42 -0.59 -4.46 3.93
N ASN A 43 -1.17 -3.67 3.04
CA ASN A 43 -1.21 -2.21 3.19
C ASN A 43 -2.01 -1.77 4.43
N LEU A 44 -3.13 -2.43 4.73
CA LEU A 44 -3.89 -2.18 5.96
C LEU A 44 -3.03 -2.44 7.20
N SER A 45 -2.31 -3.56 7.24
CA SER A 45 -1.44 -3.90 8.37
C SER A 45 -0.33 -2.87 8.57
N LEU A 46 0.33 -2.44 7.49
CA LEU A 46 1.36 -1.41 7.53
C LEU A 46 0.81 -0.07 8.00
N MET A 47 -0.36 0.35 7.52
CA MET A 47 -1.02 1.57 7.98
C MET A 47 -1.29 1.52 9.50
N ILE A 48 -1.79 0.38 10.01
CA ILE A 48 -2.05 0.19 11.45
C ILE A 48 -0.76 0.29 12.27
N VAL A 49 0.32 -0.36 11.81
CA VAL A 49 1.64 -0.27 12.45
C VAL A 49 2.14 1.18 12.45
N GLY A 50 2.00 1.90 11.33
CA GLY A 50 2.37 3.31 11.23
C GLY A 50 1.60 4.18 12.23
N MET A 51 0.27 4.00 12.32
CA MET A 51 -0.57 4.72 13.29
C MET A 51 -0.13 4.44 14.73
N PHE A 52 0.18 3.19 15.06
CA PHE A 52 0.68 2.82 16.39
C PHE A 52 2.02 3.51 16.71
N VAL A 53 2.95 3.56 15.76
CA VAL A 53 4.23 4.26 15.94
C VAL A 53 4.02 5.76 16.15
N VAL A 54 3.11 6.40 15.41
CA VAL A 54 2.77 7.82 15.59
C VAL A 54 2.20 8.09 16.99
N LEU A 55 1.33 7.21 17.49
CA LEU A 55 0.81 7.32 18.86
C LEU A 55 1.93 7.26 19.90
N LEU A 56 2.89 6.34 19.75
CA LEU A 56 4.04 6.23 20.65
C LEU A 56 4.95 7.47 20.58
N LEU A 57 5.16 8.03 19.39
CA LEU A 57 5.95 9.26 19.21
C LEU A 57 5.31 10.45 19.92
N PHE A 58 3.99 10.59 19.85
CA PHE A 58 3.29 11.64 20.59
C PHE A 58 3.36 11.45 22.10
N GLN A 59 3.24 10.20 22.58
CA GLN A 59 3.39 9.88 24.00
C GLN A 59 4.81 10.13 24.52
N SER A 60 5.84 9.98 23.67
CA SER A 60 7.22 10.29 24.03
C SER A 60 7.53 11.79 24.05
N GLY A 61 6.54 12.66 23.79
CA GLY A 61 6.72 14.11 23.74
C GLY A 61 7.37 14.63 22.46
N ALA A 62 7.40 13.82 21.39
CA ALA A 62 7.91 14.30 20.10
C ALA A 62 7.00 15.42 19.56
N PRO A 63 7.56 16.50 19.01
CA PRO A 63 6.75 17.58 18.46
C PRO A 63 5.95 17.10 17.23
N PRO A 64 4.71 17.58 17.03
CA PRO A 64 3.86 17.17 15.92
C PRO A 64 4.45 17.40 14.53
N HIS A 65 5.34 18.38 14.40
CA HIS A 65 6.03 18.71 13.15
C HIS A 65 7.44 18.11 13.08
N SER A 66 7.73 17.08 13.88
CA SER A 66 8.99 16.36 13.77
C SER A 66 9.11 15.65 12.42
N MET A 67 10.36 15.49 11.94
CA MET A 67 10.65 14.71 10.73
C MET A 67 10.04 13.31 10.77
N TRP A 68 10.06 12.66 11.95
CA TRP A 68 9.49 11.33 12.16
C TRP A 68 7.96 11.32 12.03
N ALA A 69 7.28 12.29 12.64
CA ALA A 69 5.82 12.42 12.52
C ALA A 69 5.39 12.66 11.05
N GLY A 70 6.14 13.50 10.32
CA GLY A 70 5.90 13.73 8.89
C GLY A 70 6.12 12.48 8.04
N PHE A 71 7.22 11.75 8.27
CA PHE A 71 7.52 10.50 7.58
C PHE A 71 6.43 9.45 7.78
N PHE A 72 6.03 9.20 9.03
CA PHE A 72 4.98 8.22 9.32
C PHE A 72 3.60 8.68 8.82
N GLY A 73 3.33 9.99 8.81
CA GLY A 73 2.13 10.55 8.18
C GLY A 73 2.04 10.21 6.69
N LEU A 74 3.14 10.43 5.95
CA LEU A 74 3.22 10.04 4.53
C LEU A 74 3.15 8.52 4.34
N PHE A 75 3.82 7.76 5.19
CA PHE A 75 3.79 6.29 5.16
C PHE A 75 2.36 5.74 5.33
N ILE A 76 1.60 6.26 6.30
CA ILE A 76 0.19 5.92 6.53
C ILE A 76 -0.64 6.30 5.31
N LEU A 77 -0.47 7.52 4.78
CA LEU A 77 -1.21 7.99 3.60
C LEU A 77 -0.97 7.10 2.38
N ILE A 78 0.29 6.75 2.10
CA ILE A 78 0.65 5.90 0.97
C ILE A 78 0.02 4.51 1.12
N ASN A 79 0.14 3.88 2.28
CA ASN A 79 -0.46 2.57 2.52
C ASN A 79 -1.99 2.61 2.43
N TYR A 80 -2.63 3.67 2.93
CA TYR A 80 -4.07 3.87 2.79
C TYR A 80 -4.49 3.98 1.31
N VAL A 81 -3.80 4.82 0.53
CA VAL A 81 -4.09 5.00 -0.90
C VAL A 81 -3.84 3.70 -1.66
N LEU A 82 -2.74 2.99 -1.40
CA LEU A 82 -2.44 1.70 -2.05
C LEU A 82 -3.43 0.60 -1.65
N MET A 83 -3.90 0.59 -0.40
CA MET A 83 -4.97 -0.33 0.05
C MET A 83 -6.24 -0.09 -0.76
N LEU A 84 -6.70 1.17 -0.86
CA LEU A 84 -7.89 1.52 -1.64
C LEU A 84 -7.70 1.19 -3.12
N PHE A 85 -6.54 1.54 -3.69
CA PHE A 85 -6.20 1.24 -5.08
C PHE A 85 -6.29 -0.25 -5.38
N ASN A 86 -5.79 -1.10 -4.49
CA ASN A 86 -5.87 -2.55 -4.63
C ASN A 86 -7.30 -3.12 -4.46
N LEU A 87 -8.25 -2.36 -3.91
CA LEU A 87 -9.65 -2.76 -3.75
C LEU A 87 -10.54 -2.30 -4.90
N ILE A 88 -10.13 -1.28 -5.67
CA ILE A 88 -10.89 -0.83 -6.83
C ILE A 88 -10.71 -1.87 -7.94
N PRO A 89 -11.78 -2.53 -8.41
CA PRO A 89 -11.69 -3.49 -9.50
C PRO A 89 -11.56 -2.73 -10.82
N ILE A 90 -10.36 -2.24 -11.12
CA ILE A 90 -9.99 -1.76 -12.46
C ILE A 90 -9.41 -2.97 -13.20
N PRO A 91 -10.14 -3.58 -14.15
CA PRO A 91 -9.57 -4.61 -15.03
C PRO A 91 -8.37 -4.03 -15.78
N PRO A 92 -7.37 -4.87 -16.07
CA PRO A 92 -5.98 -4.63 -15.73
C PRO A 92 -5.42 -3.29 -16.22
N LEU A 93 -4.92 -2.52 -15.24
CA LEU A 93 -3.49 -2.24 -15.23
C LEU A 93 -2.74 -3.57 -15.03
#